data_AF-A0A350FY74-F1
#
_entry.id   AF-A0A350FY74-F1
#
_cell.length_a   1.000
_cell.length_b   1.000
_cell.length_c   1.000
_cell.angle_alpha   90.00
_cell.angle_beta   90.00
_cell.angle_gamma   90.00
#
_symmetry.space_group_name_H-M   'P 1'
#
loop_
_entity.id
_entity.type
_entity.pdbx_description
1 polymer ?
#
loop_
_entity_poly.entity_id
_entity_poly.type
_entity_poly.pdbx_seq_one_letter_code
_entity_poly.pdbx_strand_id
1 'polypeptide(L)' 'MSILINKETRLLVQGITGNEGLFHTTQMVAYGTDVVAGVTPGKGGEWVLEGKVPV' A
#
# COMPACT_ATOMS: atom_id res chain seq x y z
N MET A 1 18.66 12.68 5.88
CA MET A 1 17.67 12.96 6.95
C MET A 1 16.47 13.61 6.28
N SER A 2 15.30 13.04 6.45
CA SER A 2 14.04 13.51 5.88
C SER A 2 13.16 14.09 6.99
N ILE A 3 12.31 15.07 6.68
CA ILE A 3 11.60 15.86 7.69
C ILE A 3 10.30 15.17 8.16
N LEU A 4 9.57 14.52 7.26
CA LEU A 4 8.22 13.98 7.55
C LEU A 4 8.12 12.45 7.49
N ILE A 5 8.84 11.82 6.56
CA ILE A 5 8.78 10.36 6.31
C ILE A 5 10.19 9.79 6.33
N ASN A 6 10.37 8.58 6.79
CA ASN A 6 11.66 7.89 6.89
C ASN A 6 11.49 6.39 6.64
N LYS A 7 12.56 5.59 6.82
CA LYS A 7 12.55 4.14 6.60
C LYS A 7 11.66 3.35 7.57
N GLU A 8 11.26 3.97 8.69
CA GLU A 8 10.38 3.38 9.69
C GLU A 8 8.90 3.76 9.45
N THR A 9 8.63 4.57 8.41
CA THR A 9 7.27 5.01 8.09
C THR A 9 6.46 3.86 7.51
N ARG A 10 5.40 3.49 8.23
CA ARG A 10 4.40 2.51 7.80
C ARG A 10 3.31 3.22 7.00
N LEU A 11 3.13 2.85 5.75
CA LEU A 11 2.23 3.52 4.81
C LEU A 11 0.95 2.69 4.59
N LEU A 12 -0.20 3.37 4.59
CA LEU A 12 -1.50 2.79 4.24
C LEU A 12 -2.04 3.47 2.97
N VAL A 13 -2.60 2.69 2.04
CA VAL A 13 -3.15 3.20 0.77
C VAL A 13 -4.68 3.11 0.77
N GLN A 14 -5.35 4.25 0.73
CA GLN A 14 -6.80 4.31 0.50
C GLN A 14 -7.10 4.22 -1.00
N GLY A 15 -8.02 3.33 -1.38
CA GLY A 15 -8.32 3.04 -2.79
C GLY A 15 -7.33 2.07 -3.46
N ILE A 16 -6.65 1.22 -2.68
CA ILE A 16 -5.60 0.31 -3.17
C ILE A 16 -6.08 -0.64 -4.29
N THR A 17 -7.37 -1.01 -4.29
CA THR A 17 -7.92 -1.93 -5.30
C THR A 17 -8.35 -1.23 -6.59
N GLY A 18 -8.24 0.11 -6.66
CA GLY A 18 -8.43 0.87 -7.89
C GLY A 18 -7.21 0.72 -8.82
N ASN A 19 -7.39 1.03 -10.11
CA ASN A 19 -6.32 0.87 -11.11
C ASN A 19 -5.03 1.62 -10.74
N GLU A 20 -5.15 2.93 -10.45
CA GLU A 20 -4.01 3.78 -10.09
C GLU A 20 -3.44 3.43 -8.71
N GLY A 21 -4.32 3.10 -7.76
CA GLY A 21 -3.92 2.67 -6.41
C GLY A 21 -3.05 1.42 -6.47
N LEU A 22 -3.48 0.41 -7.22
CA LEU A 22 -2.74 -0.84 -7.40
C LEU A 22 -1.43 -0.61 -8.17
N PHE A 23 -1.48 0.17 -9.26
CA PHE A 23 -0.32 0.48 -10.09
C PHE A 23 0.80 1.16 -9.27
N HIS A 24 0.48 2.26 -8.58
CA HIS A 24 1.47 2.98 -7.78
C HIS A 24 1.92 2.19 -6.55
N THR A 25 1.02 1.46 -5.89
CA THR A 25 1.41 0.64 -4.72
C THR A 25 2.39 -0.45 -5.12
N THR A 26 2.21 -1.07 -6.29
CA THR A 26 3.17 -2.05 -6.83
C THR A 26 4.57 -1.44 -6.96
N GLN A 27 4.66 -0.23 -7.51
CA GLN A 27 5.94 0.48 -7.66
C GLN A 27 6.52 0.91 -6.31
N MET A 28 5.69 1.37 -5.37
CA MET A 28 6.11 1.76 -4.01
C MET A 28 6.74 0.58 -3.27
N VAL A 29 6.09 -0.58 -3.29
CA VAL A 29 6.60 -1.81 -2.66
C VAL A 29 7.89 -2.26 -3.35
N ALA A 30 7.95 -2.23 -4.69
CA ALA A 30 9.16 -2.56 -5.44
C ALA A 30 10.34 -1.61 -5.12
N TYR A 31 10.04 -0.35 -4.81
CA TYR A 31 11.02 0.65 -4.39
C TYR A 31 11.47 0.51 -2.93
N GLY A 32 10.76 -0.30 -2.12
CA GLY A 32 11.07 -0.54 -0.71
C GLY A 32 10.31 0.32 0.29
N THR A 33 9.21 0.95 -0.14
CA THR A 33 8.26 1.59 0.80
C THR A 33 7.53 0.52 1.60
N ASP A 34 7.44 0.69 2.92
CA ASP A 34 6.73 -0.22 3.82
C ASP A 34 5.22 0.02 3.78
N VAL A 35 4.55 -0.53 2.76
CA VAL A 35 3.09 -0.50 2.64
C VAL A 35 2.49 -1.63 3.47
N VAL A 36 1.80 -1.28 4.55
CA VAL A 36 1.35 -2.26 5.56
C VAL A 36 -0.09 -2.70 5.39
N ALA A 37 -0.90 -1.90 4.70
CA ALA A 37 -2.30 -2.21 4.40
C ALA A 37 -2.81 -1.28 3.29
N GLY A 38 -3.90 -1.68 2.66
CA GLY A 38 -4.76 -0.75 1.92
C GLY A 38 -6.17 -0.75 2.46
N VAL A 39 -7.02 0.10 1.89
CA VAL A 39 -8.44 0.18 2.25
C VAL A 39 -9.25 0.33 0.97
N THR A 40 -10.33 -0.44 0.83
CA THR A 40 -11.40 -0.16 -0.12
C THR A 40 -12.75 -0.50 0.52
N PRO A 41 -13.73 0.42 0.55
CA PRO A 41 -15.04 0.13 1.12
C PRO A 41 -15.66 -1.14 0.53
N GLY A 42 -16.09 -2.06 1.39
CA GLY A 42 -16.73 -3.31 0.99
C GLY A 42 -15.79 -4.44 0.57
N LYS A 43 -14.46 -4.24 0.56
CA LYS A 43 -13.46 -5.25 0.18
C LYS A 43 -12.54 -5.69 1.32
N GLY A 44 -12.96 -5.47 2.56
CA GLY A 44 -12.17 -5.87 3.73
C GLY A 44 -11.97 -7.39 3.77
N GLY A 45 -10.73 -7.82 4.04
CA GLY A 45 -10.35 -9.24 4.07
C GLY A 45 -9.83 -9.79 2.74
N GLU A 46 -9.88 -8.99 1.66
CA GLU A 46 -9.15 -9.29 0.43
C GLU A 46 -7.65 -9.01 0.61
N TRP A 47 -6.86 -9.53 -0.34
CA TRP A 47 -5.43 -9.26 -0.41
C TRP A 47 -5.06 -8.84 -1.82
N VAL A 48 -4.14 -7.87 -1.92
CA VAL A 48 -3.58 -7.40 -3.19
C VAL A 48 -2.08 -7.72 -3.27
N LEU A 49 -1.50 -7.46 -4.43
CA LEU A 49 -0.08 -7.70 -4.70
C LEU A 49 0.33 -9.15 -4.41
N GLU A 50 -0.46 -10.10 -4.92
CA GLU A 50 -0.21 -11.55 -4.76
C GLU A 50 -0.18 -12.00 -3.29
N GLY A 51 -1.07 -11.45 -2.46
CA GLY A 51 -1.17 -11.85 -1.05
C GLY A 51 -0.21 -11.13 -0.11
N LYS A 52 0.47 -10.07 -0.57
CA LYS A 52 1.46 -9.34 0.24
C LYS A 52 0.84 -8.26 1.11
N VAL A 53 -0.22 -7.60 0.65
CA VAL A 53 -0.83 -6.45 1.35
C VAL A 53 -2.32 -6.72 1.59
N PRO A 54 -2.79 -6.68 2.84
CA PRO A 54 -4.21 -6.84 3.16
C PRO A 54 -5.01 -5.57 2.84
N VAL A 55 -6.29 -5.74 2.49
CA VAL A 55 -7.29 -4.67 2.24
C VAL A 55 -8.30 -4.56 3.37
#